data_AF-A0A9P6FX88-F1
#
_entry.id   AF-A0A9P6FX88-F1
#
_cell.length_a   1.000
_cell.length_b   1.000
_cell.length_c   1.000
_cell.angle_alpha   90.00
_cell.angle_beta   90.00
_cell.angle_gamma   90.00
#
_symmetry.space_group_name_H-M   'P 1'
#
loop_
_entity.id
_entity.type
_entity.pdbx_description
1 polymer ?
#
loop_
_entity_poly.entity_id
_entity_poly.type
_entity_poly.pdbx_seq_one_letter_code
_entity_poly.pdbx_strand_id
1 'polypeptide(L)'
;MSFTTRPIDRDKAEQELQQHIKKATNAEETAPKQKHVRACIVYTWDYRSSASLWQGFRTQPMLGDEVQTFKALISVHKIIRDGHPTALKEAQKQGDWLDQCARSTAQYDGRGYSTLIRNYVDFLHSKLRYHYNHPEFNGTFDYKEYISLKGIDDPNEGYETITDLMNLQDQIDQFQKLVFANFRPSSNNECRIAALVPLVEESYAIYKFATSMLRAMHKRTNDPEGLVLLRQRYNGQHYALIKFYYECSNLKYLTSLISVPKLPQDPPNLMGGDSPPPMPSRQPVKEAPAPTSTPAEPDWAAQQREIAKKQREYELEQTRLQQQREVERQQQELEALKLQQSFEEQQRLQLERERLQREQLQREQMQRQAEGRLAELERDVLALRGQYERDQMLINQYDMRVKGLEQENQLINLNAQQQLASKDQLVLSIQEQINIWKSKYEALAKLYSQLRQEHLELLGKFKSVQLKANSAQEAVDKMEKMQKEIKDKNLQMADMVRERDRAKNELLRWQNTQNDEIARLKRDLEMANGRVEDLGRSKSSEVGAMVAKFNKEKQDLEDLAN
;
A
#
# COMPACT_ATOMS: atom_id res chain seq x y z
N MET A 1 3.16 -30.87 -5.72
CA MET A 1 3.44 -32.01 -4.82
C MET A 1 2.32 -32.08 -3.79
N SER A 2 1.80 -33.26 -3.47
CA SER A 2 0.81 -33.37 -2.38
C SER A 2 1.54 -33.49 -1.04
N PHE A 3 1.41 -32.48 -0.18
CA PHE A 3 1.87 -32.58 1.20
C PHE A 3 0.86 -33.39 1.99
N THR A 4 1.25 -34.60 2.41
CA THR A 4 0.47 -35.44 3.30
C THR A 4 0.26 -34.72 4.64
N THR A 5 -0.97 -34.26 4.90
CA THR A 5 -1.37 -33.73 6.19
C THR A 5 -1.14 -34.81 7.25
N ARG A 6 -0.29 -34.51 8.23
CA ARG A 6 -0.07 -35.41 9.37
C ARG A 6 -1.41 -35.58 10.11
N PRO A 7 -1.80 -36.80 10.52
CA PRO A 7 -2.95 -37.01 11.39
C PRO A 7 -2.60 -36.54 12.81
N ILE A 8 -2.56 -35.23 13.01
CA ILE A 8 -2.39 -34.60 14.31
C ILE A 8 -3.79 -34.41 14.89
N ASP A 9 -3.97 -34.87 16.13
CA ASP A 9 -5.14 -34.54 16.96
C ASP A 9 -5.27 -33.01 17.05
N ARG A 10 -6.37 -32.48 16.51
CA ARG A 10 -6.59 -31.04 16.36
C ARG A 10 -6.67 -30.34 17.72
N ASP A 11 -7.36 -30.93 18.69
CA ASP A 11 -7.56 -30.32 20.00
C ASP A 11 -6.23 -30.26 20.75
N LYS A 12 -5.40 -31.31 20.62
CA LYS A 12 -4.02 -31.32 21.10
C LYS A 12 -3.16 -30.27 20.39
N ALA A 13 -3.28 -30.11 19.07
CA ALA A 13 -2.54 -29.11 18.31
C ALA A 13 -2.91 -27.68 18.72
N GLU A 14 -4.20 -27.40 18.94
CA GLU A 14 -4.66 -26.10 19.44
C GLU A 14 -4.13 -25.84 20.88
N GLN A 15 -4.08 -26.85 21.75
CA GLN A 15 -3.43 -26.74 23.07
C GLN A 15 -1.91 -26.48 22.99
N GLU A 16 -1.19 -27.19 22.12
CA GLU A 16 0.24 -26.99 21.89
C GLU A 16 0.53 -25.60 21.29
N LEU A 17 -0.34 -25.10 20.41
CA LEU A 17 -0.31 -23.75 19.87
C LEU A 17 -0.44 -22.68 20.96
N GLN A 18 -1.39 -22.82 21.89
CA GLN A 18 -1.52 -21.89 23.02
C GLN A 18 -0.25 -21.86 23.89
N GLN A 19 0.38 -23.02 24.10
CA GLN A 19 1.68 -23.06 24.80
C GLN A 19 2.79 -22.37 24.00
N HIS A 20 2.79 -22.47 22.67
CA HIS A 20 3.78 -21.79 21.81
C HIS A 20 3.59 -20.28 21.82
N ILE A 21 2.36 -19.77 21.69
CA ILE A 21 2.06 -18.34 21.82
C ILE A 21 2.55 -17.84 23.19
N LYS A 22 2.12 -18.46 24.29
CA LYS A 22 2.53 -18.09 25.67
C LYS A 22 4.05 -18.09 25.87
N LYS A 23 4.77 -19.05 25.28
CA LYS A 23 6.23 -19.16 25.38
C LYS A 23 6.97 -18.16 24.46
N ALA A 24 6.35 -17.70 23.38
CA ALA A 24 6.87 -16.61 22.54
C ALA A 24 6.64 -15.23 23.17
N THR A 25 5.42 -14.96 23.64
CA THR A 25 4.98 -13.69 24.26
C THR A 25 5.17 -13.68 25.78
N ASN A 26 6.28 -14.23 26.27
CA ASN A 26 6.62 -14.20 27.71
C ASN A 26 7.16 -12.82 28.13
N ALA A 27 7.11 -12.48 29.42
CA ALA A 27 7.46 -11.16 29.95
C ALA A 27 8.97 -10.87 30.11
N GLU A 28 9.85 -11.80 29.78
CA GLU A 28 11.31 -11.57 29.80
C GLU A 28 11.68 -10.50 28.74
N GLU A 29 12.58 -9.55 29.03
CA GLU A 29 13.04 -8.54 28.04
C GLU A 29 14.08 -9.13 27.05
N THR A 30 13.74 -10.29 26.49
CA THR A 30 14.47 -11.06 25.48
C THR A 30 13.64 -11.16 24.20
N ALA A 31 14.24 -11.63 23.11
CA ALA A 31 13.54 -11.87 21.86
C ALA A 31 12.43 -12.93 22.00
N PRO A 32 11.39 -12.90 21.12
CA PRO A 32 10.44 -14.00 20.99
C PRO A 32 11.18 -15.32 20.68
N LYS A 33 11.00 -16.32 21.55
CA LYS A 33 11.76 -17.59 21.51
C LYS A 33 11.50 -18.33 20.19
N GLN A 34 12.50 -18.31 19.30
CA GLN A 34 12.35 -18.63 17.86
C GLN A 34 11.62 -19.94 17.57
N LYS A 35 11.92 -21.02 18.30
CA LYS A 35 11.27 -22.33 18.13
C LYS A 35 9.75 -22.27 18.25
N HIS A 36 9.22 -21.35 19.06
CA HIS A 36 7.78 -21.18 19.26
C HIS A 36 7.15 -20.30 18.18
N VAL A 37 7.82 -19.21 17.76
CA VAL A 37 7.38 -18.43 16.60
C VAL A 37 7.37 -19.29 15.33
N ARG A 38 8.39 -20.13 15.12
CA ARG A 38 8.44 -21.06 13.99
C ARG A 38 7.34 -22.12 14.06
N ALA A 39 6.99 -22.61 15.25
CA ALA A 39 5.87 -23.53 15.40
C ALA A 39 4.52 -22.86 15.09
N CYS A 40 4.31 -21.60 15.51
CA CYS A 40 3.15 -20.81 15.10
C CYS A 40 3.07 -20.61 13.58
N ILE A 41 4.20 -20.34 12.92
CA ILE A 41 4.29 -20.28 11.45
C ILE A 41 3.91 -21.64 10.82
N VAL A 42 4.51 -22.74 11.28
CA VAL A 42 4.25 -24.10 10.76
C VAL A 42 2.78 -24.51 10.93
N TYR A 43 2.13 -24.14 12.05
CA TYR A 43 0.70 -24.36 12.25
C TYR A 43 -0.15 -23.77 11.11
N THR A 44 0.18 -22.58 10.61
CA THR A 44 -0.56 -21.99 9.47
C THR A 44 -0.41 -22.79 8.18
N TRP A 45 0.72 -23.49 7.99
CA TRP A 45 0.97 -24.36 6.83
C TRP A 45 0.29 -25.73 6.97
N ASP A 46 0.33 -26.32 8.16
CA ASP A 46 -0.31 -27.61 8.46
C ASP A 46 -1.84 -27.52 8.38
N TYR A 47 -2.45 -26.45 8.92
CA TYR A 47 -3.91 -26.27 9.02
C TYR A 47 -4.50 -25.29 7.99
N ARG A 48 -3.68 -24.57 7.22
CA ARG A 48 -4.08 -23.57 6.21
C ARG A 48 -4.97 -22.44 6.73
N SER A 49 -4.93 -22.16 8.03
CA SER A 49 -5.61 -21.04 8.68
C SER A 49 -4.77 -20.51 9.84
N SER A 50 -5.02 -19.26 10.23
CA SER A 50 -4.44 -18.59 11.40
C SER A 50 -5.49 -18.26 12.47
N ALA A 51 -6.77 -18.61 12.29
CA ALA A 51 -7.84 -18.29 13.23
C ALA A 51 -7.53 -18.69 14.69
N SER A 52 -6.98 -19.89 14.90
CA SER A 52 -6.56 -20.37 16.23
C SER A 52 -5.42 -19.55 16.85
N LEU A 53 -4.52 -18.97 16.03
CA LEU A 53 -3.51 -18.01 16.49
C LEU A 53 -4.17 -16.71 16.97
N TRP A 54 -5.09 -16.16 16.18
CA TRP A 54 -5.80 -14.91 16.51
C TRP A 54 -6.73 -15.03 17.71
N GLN A 55 -7.25 -16.23 17.98
CA GLN A 55 -7.92 -16.56 19.24
C GLN A 55 -6.90 -16.64 20.39
N GLY A 56 -5.77 -17.32 20.20
CA GLY A 56 -4.71 -17.39 21.20
C GLY A 56 -4.15 -16.03 21.62
N PHE A 57 -3.84 -15.16 20.66
CA PHE A 57 -3.41 -13.78 20.89
C PHE A 57 -4.45 -12.92 21.64
N ARG A 58 -5.75 -13.24 21.57
CA ARG A 58 -6.81 -12.60 22.37
C ARG A 58 -6.95 -13.19 23.78
N THR A 59 -6.72 -14.50 23.95
CA THR A 59 -6.87 -15.18 25.26
C THR A 59 -5.67 -15.01 26.20
N GLN A 60 -4.47 -14.74 25.68
CA GLN A 60 -3.29 -14.48 26.50
C GLN A 60 -3.32 -13.02 27.04
N PRO A 61 -3.12 -12.79 28.35
CA PRO A 61 -3.21 -11.46 28.97
C PRO A 61 -1.96 -10.60 28.74
N MET A 62 -1.56 -10.39 27.49
CA MET A 62 -0.35 -9.64 27.12
C MET A 62 -0.52 -8.12 27.16
N LEU A 63 -1.75 -7.60 27.03
CA LEU A 63 -2.02 -6.17 26.87
C LEU A 63 -1.67 -5.33 28.13
N GLY A 64 -1.46 -5.97 29.28
CA GLY A 64 -0.99 -5.35 30.52
C GLY A 64 0.54 -5.31 30.67
N ASP A 65 1.30 -5.83 29.70
CA ASP A 65 2.77 -5.71 29.68
C ASP A 65 3.26 -5.30 28.29
N GLU A 66 4.01 -4.19 28.24
CA GLU A 66 4.53 -3.61 27.00
C GLU A 66 5.50 -4.56 26.27
N VAL A 67 6.32 -5.35 26.99
CA VAL A 67 7.27 -6.29 26.40
C VAL A 67 6.54 -7.50 25.81
N GLN A 68 5.53 -8.04 26.49
CA GLN A 68 4.67 -9.11 25.95
C GLN A 68 3.90 -8.64 24.71
N THR A 69 3.37 -7.42 24.73
CA THR A 69 2.68 -6.79 23.59
C THR A 69 3.62 -6.60 22.39
N PHE A 70 4.82 -6.03 22.60
CA PHE A 70 5.82 -5.86 21.55
C PHE A 70 6.29 -7.21 20.96
N LYS A 71 6.50 -8.23 21.81
CA LYS A 71 6.86 -9.59 21.39
C LYS A 71 5.73 -10.30 20.63
N ALA A 72 4.47 -9.97 20.92
CA ALA A 72 3.33 -10.42 20.11
C ALA A 72 3.35 -9.79 18.71
N LEU A 73 3.60 -8.48 18.59
CA LEU A 73 3.70 -7.79 17.31
C LEU A 73 4.87 -8.31 16.45
N ILE A 74 6.06 -8.56 17.04
CA ILE A 74 7.17 -9.24 16.33
C ILE A 74 6.74 -10.64 15.85
N SER A 75 6.00 -11.39 16.68
CA SER A 75 5.53 -12.73 16.33
C SER A 75 4.50 -12.69 15.20
N VAL A 76 3.55 -11.75 15.24
CA VAL A 76 2.56 -11.50 14.19
C VAL A 76 3.24 -11.10 12.89
N HIS A 77 4.19 -10.16 12.90
CA HIS A 77 4.96 -9.75 11.72
C HIS A 77 5.61 -10.97 11.03
N LYS A 78 6.24 -11.86 11.80
CA LYS A 78 6.84 -13.10 11.25
C LYS A 78 5.80 -14.11 10.76
N ILE A 79 4.63 -14.18 11.39
CA ILE A 79 3.52 -15.07 10.96
C ILE A 79 2.89 -14.58 9.64
N ILE A 80 2.61 -13.28 9.48
CA ILE A 80 2.01 -12.75 8.24
C ILE A 80 2.98 -12.74 7.06
N ARG A 81 4.30 -12.80 7.34
CA ARG A 81 5.34 -12.90 6.32
C ARG A 81 5.67 -14.35 5.95
N ASP A 82 6.05 -15.19 6.91
CA ASP A 82 6.55 -16.56 6.63
C ASP A 82 5.45 -17.66 6.69
N GLY A 83 4.21 -17.28 7.03
CA GLY A 83 3.06 -18.18 7.13
C GLY A 83 2.41 -18.54 5.78
N HIS A 84 1.43 -19.44 5.82
CA HIS A 84 0.63 -19.80 4.65
C HIS A 84 -0.17 -18.58 4.14
N PRO A 85 -0.38 -18.38 2.83
CA PRO A 85 -0.99 -17.14 2.29
C PRO A 85 -2.39 -16.79 2.83
N THR A 86 -3.15 -17.75 3.37
CA THR A 86 -4.41 -17.46 4.08
C THR A 86 -4.20 -16.71 5.38
N ALA A 87 -3.07 -16.88 6.08
CA ALA A 87 -2.78 -16.20 7.34
C ALA A 87 -2.70 -14.68 7.15
N LEU A 88 -2.15 -14.22 6.02
CA LEU A 88 -2.10 -12.81 5.62
C LEU A 88 -3.51 -12.27 5.31
N LYS A 89 -4.34 -13.04 4.60
CA LYS A 89 -5.74 -12.67 4.28
C LYS A 89 -6.67 -12.68 5.51
N GLU A 90 -6.39 -13.54 6.49
CA GLU A 90 -7.07 -13.53 7.79
C GLU A 90 -6.58 -12.41 8.70
N ALA A 91 -5.31 -12.00 8.61
CA ALA A 91 -4.72 -10.90 9.35
C ALA A 91 -5.35 -9.53 9.02
N GLN A 92 -5.73 -9.32 7.76
CA GLN A 92 -6.45 -8.11 7.31
C GLN A 92 -7.75 -7.86 8.09
N LYS A 93 -8.34 -8.90 8.69
CA LYS A 93 -9.56 -8.81 9.52
C LYS A 93 -9.28 -8.59 11.02
N GLN A 94 -8.04 -8.26 11.39
CA GLN A 94 -7.58 -8.18 12.79
C GLN A 94 -7.16 -6.76 13.21
N GLY A 95 -7.47 -5.74 12.39
CA GLY A 95 -7.10 -4.33 12.65
C GLY A 95 -7.50 -3.87 14.06
N ASP A 96 -8.72 -4.18 14.51
CA ASP A 96 -9.22 -3.83 15.85
C ASP A 96 -8.31 -4.33 16.98
N TRP A 97 -7.67 -5.49 16.81
CA TRP A 97 -6.77 -6.09 17.80
C TRP A 97 -5.38 -5.43 17.75
N LEU A 98 -4.87 -5.09 16.57
CA LEU A 98 -3.64 -4.29 16.43
C LEU A 98 -3.82 -2.91 17.09
N ASP A 99 -4.95 -2.25 16.83
CA ASP A 99 -5.30 -0.99 17.49
C ASP A 99 -5.47 -1.16 19.01
N GLN A 100 -5.98 -2.30 19.48
CA GLN A 100 -6.08 -2.59 20.91
C GLN A 100 -4.68 -2.69 21.56
N CYS A 101 -3.71 -3.28 20.87
CA CYS A 101 -2.29 -3.27 21.30
C CYS A 101 -1.70 -1.85 21.31
N ALA A 102 -2.00 -1.00 20.31
CA ALA A 102 -1.52 0.39 20.29
C ALA A 102 -2.16 1.28 21.37
N ARG A 103 -3.40 0.99 21.77
CA ARG A 103 -4.14 1.72 22.82
C ARG A 103 -3.75 1.28 24.24
N SER A 104 -3.53 0.00 24.51
CA SER A 104 -3.29 -0.48 25.89
C SER A 104 -1.99 0.04 26.50
N THR A 105 -0.98 0.32 25.68
CA THR A 105 0.33 0.84 26.13
C THR A 105 0.30 2.28 26.65
N ALA A 106 -0.82 2.99 26.50
CA ALA A 106 -0.99 4.31 27.11
C ALA A 106 -1.01 4.27 28.65
N GLN A 107 -1.27 3.10 29.24
CA GLN A 107 -1.34 2.89 30.70
C GLN A 107 -0.03 2.41 31.32
N TYR A 108 0.93 1.91 30.52
CA TYR A 108 2.10 1.16 31.00
C TYR A 108 3.37 1.44 30.15
N ASP A 109 4.01 2.59 30.33
CA ASP A 109 5.22 2.97 29.58
C ASP A 109 6.49 3.04 30.47
N GLY A 110 6.79 1.95 31.18
CA GLY A 110 7.94 1.89 32.09
C GLY A 110 9.28 1.63 31.37
N ARG A 111 9.27 0.79 30.32
CA ARG A 111 10.46 0.42 29.53
C ARG A 111 10.53 1.14 28.17
N GLY A 112 9.63 2.08 27.91
CA GLY A 112 9.64 2.92 26.71
C GLY A 112 9.17 2.20 25.45
N TYR A 113 8.45 1.07 25.58
CA TYR A 113 7.94 0.38 24.40
C TYR A 113 6.64 0.98 23.87
N SER A 114 5.97 1.92 24.57
CA SER A 114 4.68 2.47 24.13
C SER A 114 4.78 3.14 22.76
N THR A 115 5.83 3.95 22.53
CA THR A 115 6.11 4.58 21.22
C THR A 115 6.48 3.55 20.16
N LEU A 116 7.29 2.53 20.51
CA LEU A 116 7.68 1.45 19.61
C LEU A 116 6.47 0.63 19.14
N ILE A 117 5.54 0.33 20.04
CA ILE A 117 4.36 -0.50 19.78
C ILE A 117 3.39 0.19 18.83
N ARG A 118 3.13 1.50 19.01
CA ARG A 118 2.27 2.28 18.12
C ARG A 118 2.81 2.30 16.69
N ASN A 119 4.06 2.72 16.50
CA ASN A 119 4.70 2.76 15.18
C ASN A 119 4.80 1.36 14.52
N TYR A 120 4.91 0.29 15.30
CA TYR A 120 4.85 -1.08 14.77
C TYR A 120 3.43 -1.44 14.28
N VAL A 121 2.39 -1.03 15.00
CA VAL A 121 0.99 -1.18 14.57
C VAL A 121 0.72 -0.37 13.31
N ASP A 122 1.22 0.86 13.21
CA ASP A 122 1.09 1.72 12.02
C ASP A 122 1.78 1.11 10.79
N PHE A 123 2.99 0.55 10.97
CA PHE A 123 3.68 -0.24 9.93
C PHE A 123 2.90 -1.51 9.56
N LEU A 124 2.38 -2.26 10.52
CA LEU A 124 1.63 -3.49 10.26
C LEU A 124 0.31 -3.22 9.52
N HIS A 125 -0.40 -2.14 9.85
CA HIS A 125 -1.55 -1.66 9.08
C HIS A 125 -1.15 -1.27 7.65
N SER A 126 -0.03 -0.56 7.48
CA SER A 126 0.49 -0.19 6.16
C SER A 126 0.81 -1.44 5.32
N LYS A 127 1.45 -2.46 5.91
CA LYS A 127 1.71 -3.76 5.26
C LYS A 127 0.41 -4.50 4.93
N LEU A 128 -0.56 -4.57 5.84
CA LEU A 128 -1.83 -5.27 5.61
C LEU A 128 -2.69 -4.58 4.54
N ARG A 129 -2.66 -3.24 4.49
CA ARG A 129 -3.27 -2.43 3.44
C ARG A 129 -2.59 -2.63 2.09
N TYR A 130 -1.25 -2.68 2.06
CA TYR A 130 -0.50 -3.01 0.84
C TYR A 130 -0.99 -4.34 0.25
N HIS A 131 -0.99 -5.42 1.04
CA HIS A 131 -1.47 -6.75 0.61
C HIS A 131 -3.00 -6.85 0.41
N TYR A 132 -3.76 -5.79 0.70
CA TYR A 132 -5.20 -5.68 0.40
C TYR A 132 -5.42 -5.03 -0.98
N ASN A 133 -4.66 -3.97 -1.28
CA ASN A 133 -4.59 -3.37 -2.61
C ASN A 133 -3.96 -4.35 -3.63
N HIS A 134 -2.93 -5.08 -3.19
CA HIS A 134 -2.06 -5.95 -4.00
C HIS A 134 -2.15 -7.42 -3.54
N PRO A 135 -3.30 -8.11 -3.72
CA PRO A 135 -3.52 -9.49 -3.27
C PRO A 135 -2.68 -10.55 -4.01
N GLU A 136 -1.97 -10.15 -5.07
CA GLU A 136 -1.00 -10.93 -5.84
C GLU A 136 0.37 -11.08 -5.15
N PHE A 137 0.67 -10.27 -4.13
CA PHE A 137 1.92 -10.36 -3.38
C PHE A 137 1.82 -11.35 -2.22
N ASN A 138 2.78 -12.28 -2.15
CA ASN A 138 3.00 -13.07 -0.93
C ASN A 138 3.65 -12.21 0.16
N GLY A 139 3.49 -12.62 1.43
CA GLY A 139 3.97 -11.86 2.58
C GLY A 139 5.49 -11.61 2.64
N THR A 140 6.29 -12.36 1.87
CA THR A 140 7.77 -12.26 1.77
C THR A 140 8.28 -11.43 0.60
N PHE A 141 7.40 -10.98 -0.31
CA PHE A 141 7.77 -10.31 -1.57
C PHE A 141 8.77 -11.13 -2.44
N ASP A 142 8.61 -12.46 -2.52
CA ASP A 142 9.53 -13.27 -3.35
C ASP A 142 9.39 -12.98 -4.86
N TYR A 143 10.53 -12.82 -5.51
CA TYR A 143 10.68 -12.42 -6.90
C TYR A 143 10.22 -13.48 -7.91
N LYS A 144 10.05 -14.74 -7.48
CA LYS A 144 9.65 -15.84 -8.36
C LYS A 144 8.20 -15.73 -8.84
N GLU A 145 7.29 -15.22 -8.01
CA GLU A 145 5.89 -15.03 -8.41
C GLU A 145 5.70 -13.78 -9.29
N TYR A 146 6.57 -12.77 -9.15
CA TYR A 146 6.58 -11.58 -10.02
C TYR A 146 6.78 -11.92 -11.51
N ILE A 147 7.61 -12.91 -11.83
CA ILE A 147 7.86 -13.32 -13.21
C ILE A 147 6.63 -14.03 -13.82
N SER A 148 5.78 -14.67 -13.01
CA SER A 148 4.46 -15.17 -13.43
C SER A 148 3.40 -14.06 -13.50
N LEU A 149 3.51 -13.00 -12.70
CA LEU A 149 2.68 -11.79 -12.76
C LEU A 149 3.03 -10.86 -13.94
N LYS A 150 3.67 -11.39 -14.99
CA LYS A 150 4.00 -10.69 -16.24
C LYS A 150 2.79 -10.17 -17.04
N GLY A 151 1.58 -10.46 -16.61
CA GLY A 151 0.32 -9.96 -17.18
C GLY A 151 -0.01 -8.50 -16.87
N ILE A 152 0.84 -7.78 -16.12
CA ILE A 152 0.83 -6.31 -16.08
C ILE A 152 1.21 -5.81 -17.48
N ASP A 153 0.23 -5.62 -18.35
CA ASP A 153 0.40 -4.98 -19.67
C ASP A 153 0.30 -3.45 -19.58
N ASP A 154 -0.22 -2.91 -18.47
CA ASP A 154 -0.36 -1.47 -18.22
C ASP A 154 0.82 -0.88 -17.41
N PRO A 155 1.58 0.08 -17.96
CA PRO A 155 2.57 0.83 -17.20
C PRO A 155 2.02 1.62 -16.00
N ASN A 156 0.72 1.98 -15.98
CA ASN A 156 0.12 2.77 -14.91
C ASN A 156 -0.06 1.94 -13.62
N GLU A 157 -0.66 0.74 -13.71
CA GLU A 157 -0.72 -0.25 -12.63
C GLU A 157 0.68 -0.53 -12.05
N GLY A 158 1.67 -0.65 -12.94
CA GLY A 158 3.07 -0.82 -12.53
C GLY A 158 3.64 0.38 -11.77
N TYR A 159 3.27 1.61 -12.14
CA TYR A 159 3.69 2.84 -11.45
C TYR A 159 3.10 2.92 -10.03
N GLU A 160 1.81 2.66 -9.89
CA GLU A 160 1.11 2.66 -8.60
C GLU A 160 1.68 1.57 -7.68
N THR A 161 1.90 0.36 -8.19
CA THR A 161 2.48 -0.76 -7.44
C THR A 161 3.89 -0.45 -6.91
N ILE A 162 4.77 0.18 -7.72
CA ILE A 162 6.07 0.65 -7.20
C ILE A 162 5.87 1.75 -6.16
N THR A 163 4.95 2.69 -6.39
CA THR A 163 4.72 3.83 -5.49
C THR A 163 4.28 3.36 -4.10
N ASP A 164 3.38 2.38 -4.01
CA ASP A 164 2.92 1.80 -2.75
C ASP A 164 3.96 0.88 -2.09
N LEU A 165 4.79 0.17 -2.86
CA LEU A 165 5.99 -0.51 -2.31
C LEU A 165 7.00 0.47 -1.71
N MET A 166 7.22 1.61 -2.37
CA MET A 166 8.07 2.68 -1.85
C MET A 166 7.45 3.34 -0.62
N ASN A 167 6.12 3.49 -0.56
CA ASN A 167 5.41 3.95 0.65
C ASN A 167 5.68 3.00 1.83
N LEU A 168 5.60 1.68 1.62
CA LEU A 168 5.91 0.69 2.64
C LEU A 168 7.39 0.68 3.05
N GLN A 169 8.31 0.88 2.10
CA GLN A 169 9.75 1.00 2.38
C GLN A 169 10.06 2.21 3.28
N ASP A 170 9.42 3.36 3.03
CA ASP A 170 9.59 4.56 3.88
C ASP A 170 9.02 4.33 5.30
N GLN A 171 7.96 3.53 5.45
CA GLN A 171 7.47 3.13 6.78
C GLN A 171 8.46 2.22 7.52
N ILE A 172 9.15 1.30 6.83
CA ILE A 172 10.23 0.51 7.44
C ILE A 172 11.38 1.42 7.89
N ASP A 173 11.80 2.37 7.06
CA ASP A 173 12.88 3.31 7.40
C ASP A 173 12.54 4.25 8.56
N GLN A 174 11.29 4.72 8.64
CA GLN A 174 10.79 5.49 9.79
C GLN A 174 10.79 4.65 11.07
N PHE A 175 10.23 3.44 11.04
CA PHE A 175 10.14 2.59 12.22
C PHE A 175 11.52 2.09 12.71
N GLN A 176 12.43 1.70 11.81
CA GLN A 176 13.77 1.24 12.20
C GLN A 176 14.59 2.35 12.88
N LYS A 177 14.52 3.60 12.39
CA LYS A 177 15.15 4.77 13.04
C LYS A 177 14.62 4.95 14.46
N LEU A 178 13.32 4.78 14.66
CA LEU A 178 12.68 4.88 15.97
C LEU A 178 13.08 3.70 16.89
N VAL A 179 13.28 2.50 16.36
CA VAL A 179 13.85 1.36 17.11
C VAL A 179 15.26 1.66 17.60
N PHE A 180 16.17 2.15 16.74
CA PHE A 180 17.52 2.55 17.14
C PHE A 180 17.52 3.71 18.15
N ALA A 181 16.68 4.73 17.96
CA ALA A 181 16.55 5.86 18.88
C ALA A 181 16.06 5.48 20.29
N ASN A 182 15.39 4.32 20.43
CA ASN A 182 14.92 3.79 21.72
C ASN A 182 15.86 2.75 22.34
N PHE A 183 17.09 2.58 21.83
CA PHE A 183 18.10 1.72 22.48
C PHE A 183 18.58 2.35 23.80
N ARG A 184 18.58 1.55 24.87
CA ARG A 184 19.01 1.97 26.21
C ARG A 184 20.45 1.51 26.46
N PRO A 185 21.45 2.41 26.68
CA PRO A 185 22.86 2.02 26.75
C PRO A 185 23.20 0.96 27.81
N SER A 186 22.51 0.97 28.95
CA SER A 186 22.76 0.08 30.09
C SER A 186 21.73 -1.07 30.21
N SER A 187 21.00 -1.41 29.14
CA SER A 187 19.97 -2.45 29.16
C SER A 187 20.17 -3.50 28.07
N ASN A 188 19.58 -4.69 28.23
CA ASN A 188 19.52 -5.65 27.14
C ASN A 188 18.54 -5.16 26.06
N ASN A 189 19.08 -4.78 24.90
CA ASN A 189 18.27 -4.33 23.77
C ASN A 189 17.82 -5.47 22.84
N GLU A 190 18.13 -6.74 23.17
CA GLU A 190 17.77 -7.93 22.39
C GLU A 190 16.30 -7.97 21.93
N CYS A 191 15.35 -7.61 22.81
CA CYS A 191 13.93 -7.53 22.46
C CYS A 191 13.65 -6.46 21.38
N ARG A 192 14.24 -5.25 21.51
CA ARG A 192 14.15 -4.16 20.51
C ARG A 192 14.80 -4.58 19.19
N ILE A 193 16.00 -5.18 19.25
CA ILE A 193 16.76 -5.67 18.09
C ILE A 193 16.00 -6.81 17.36
N ALA A 194 15.22 -7.63 18.07
CA ALA A 194 14.44 -8.70 17.46
C ALA A 194 13.31 -8.21 16.52
N ALA A 195 12.90 -6.93 16.63
CA ALA A 195 12.00 -6.28 15.67
C ALA A 195 12.71 -5.86 14.37
N LEU A 196 14.01 -5.56 14.42
CA LEU A 196 14.79 -5.22 13.22
C LEU A 196 15.01 -6.42 12.29
N VAL A 197 15.08 -7.65 12.84
CA VAL A 197 15.29 -8.88 12.05
C VAL A 197 14.29 -9.02 10.88
N PRO A 198 12.96 -9.04 11.10
CA PRO A 198 12.02 -9.15 9.98
C PRO A 198 12.01 -7.92 9.07
N LEU A 199 12.30 -6.72 9.61
CA LEU A 199 12.37 -5.48 8.83
C LEU A 199 13.53 -5.49 7.82
N VAL A 200 14.74 -5.91 8.21
CA VAL A 200 15.93 -5.99 7.32
C VAL A 200 15.70 -6.95 6.15
N GLU A 201 15.08 -8.10 6.43
CA GLU A 201 14.77 -9.09 5.41
C GLU A 201 13.66 -8.59 4.45
N GLU A 202 12.64 -7.92 4.99
CA GLU A 202 11.50 -7.40 4.22
C GLU A 202 11.89 -6.18 3.38
N SER A 203 12.64 -5.22 3.94
CA SER A 203 13.17 -4.07 3.20
C SER A 203 14.05 -4.50 2.04
N TYR A 204 14.80 -5.60 2.21
CA TYR A 204 15.62 -6.17 1.14
C TYR A 204 14.80 -6.90 0.08
N ALA A 205 13.69 -7.54 0.45
CA ALA A 205 12.75 -8.13 -0.49
C ALA A 205 12.07 -7.04 -1.35
N ILE A 206 11.50 -6.02 -0.70
CA ILE A 206 10.90 -4.84 -1.34
C ILE A 206 11.95 -4.13 -2.24
N TYR A 207 13.18 -3.96 -1.78
CA TYR A 207 14.26 -3.35 -2.56
C TYR A 207 14.55 -4.14 -3.85
N LYS A 208 14.83 -5.44 -3.77
CA LYS A 208 15.07 -6.30 -4.95
C LYS A 208 13.91 -6.24 -5.94
N PHE A 209 12.68 -6.23 -5.43
CA PHE A 209 11.47 -6.15 -6.23
C PHE A 209 11.40 -4.80 -6.95
N ALA A 210 11.52 -3.68 -6.22
CA ALA A 210 11.51 -2.33 -6.79
C ALA A 210 12.63 -2.13 -7.83
N THR A 211 13.87 -2.57 -7.58
CA THR A 211 14.96 -2.54 -8.58
C THR A 211 14.55 -3.25 -9.87
N SER A 212 13.90 -4.41 -9.74
CA SER A 212 13.56 -5.27 -10.88
C SER A 212 12.34 -4.78 -11.65
N MET A 213 11.32 -4.27 -10.95
CA MET A 213 10.12 -3.70 -11.55
C MET A 213 10.44 -2.38 -12.26
N LEU A 214 11.22 -1.49 -11.63
CA LEU A 214 11.62 -0.22 -12.23
C LEU A 214 12.48 -0.43 -13.48
N ARG A 215 13.37 -1.44 -13.47
CA ARG A 215 14.11 -1.92 -14.66
C ARG A 215 13.20 -2.54 -15.75
N ALA A 216 12.08 -3.15 -15.37
CA ALA A 216 11.14 -3.75 -16.32
C ALA A 216 10.27 -2.67 -16.99
N MET A 217 9.79 -1.68 -16.22
CA MET A 217 9.11 -0.49 -16.74
C MET A 217 10.02 0.28 -17.69
N HIS A 218 11.29 0.51 -17.33
CA HIS A 218 12.28 1.14 -18.20
C HIS A 218 12.59 0.41 -19.52
N LYS A 219 12.15 -0.85 -19.69
CA LYS A 219 12.24 -1.60 -20.94
C LYS A 219 10.93 -1.69 -21.72
N ARG A 220 9.83 -1.18 -21.17
CA ARG A 220 8.47 -1.25 -21.74
C ARG A 220 7.90 0.14 -22.05
N THR A 221 8.15 1.12 -21.18
CA THR A 221 7.63 2.49 -21.32
C THR A 221 8.50 3.28 -22.28
N ASN A 222 7.90 3.80 -23.36
CA ASN A 222 8.60 4.61 -24.36
C ASN A 222 8.90 6.04 -23.88
N ASP A 223 8.32 6.44 -22.75
CA ASP A 223 8.60 7.67 -22.01
C ASP A 223 9.50 7.39 -20.78
N PRO A 224 10.76 7.87 -20.78
CA PRO A 224 11.65 7.79 -19.63
C PRO A 224 11.48 8.95 -18.63
N GLU A 225 10.73 10.01 -18.96
CA GLU A 225 10.51 11.20 -18.13
C GLU A 225 9.46 10.96 -17.05
N GLY A 226 8.32 10.33 -17.37
CA GLY A 226 7.30 9.96 -16.37
C GLY A 226 7.85 9.13 -15.19
N LEU A 227 8.90 8.34 -15.43
CA LEU A 227 9.57 7.53 -14.39
C LEU A 227 10.63 8.29 -13.56
N VAL A 228 10.87 9.60 -13.80
CA VAL A 228 11.92 10.38 -13.10
C VAL A 228 11.70 10.42 -11.59
N LEU A 229 10.47 10.64 -11.13
CA LEU A 229 10.15 10.74 -9.70
C LEU A 229 10.41 9.42 -8.97
N LEU A 230 10.07 8.28 -9.58
CA LEU A 230 10.38 6.95 -9.05
C LEU A 230 11.89 6.68 -9.02
N ARG A 231 12.66 7.11 -10.03
CA ARG A 231 14.14 7.03 -9.99
C ARG A 231 14.73 7.85 -8.84
N GLN A 232 14.26 9.08 -8.64
CA GLN A 232 14.73 9.95 -7.55
C GLN A 232 14.41 9.36 -6.17
N ARG A 233 13.16 8.89 -5.96
CA ARG A 233 12.74 8.24 -4.71
C ARG A 233 13.50 6.93 -4.45
N TYR A 234 13.67 6.09 -5.46
CA TYR A 234 14.48 4.86 -5.38
C TYR A 234 15.92 5.14 -4.95
N ASN A 235 16.56 6.17 -5.52
CA ASN A 235 17.93 6.54 -5.16
C ASN A 235 18.01 7.04 -3.71
N GLY A 236 17.05 7.84 -3.25
CA GLY A 236 16.96 8.27 -1.85
C GLY A 236 16.83 7.09 -0.88
N GLN A 237 15.92 6.15 -1.18
CA GLN A 237 15.72 4.93 -0.38
C GLN A 237 16.95 4.02 -0.41
N HIS A 238 17.68 3.93 -1.53
CA HIS A 238 18.90 3.15 -1.62
C HIS A 238 19.96 3.61 -0.60
N TYR A 239 20.22 4.91 -0.49
CA TYR A 239 21.16 5.46 0.50
C TYR A 239 20.66 5.29 1.95
N ALA A 240 19.35 5.41 2.18
CA ALA A 240 18.76 5.12 3.49
C ALA A 240 18.96 3.65 3.91
N LEU A 241 18.78 2.71 2.97
CA LEU A 241 19.00 1.28 3.19
C LEU A 241 20.47 0.92 3.42
N ILE A 242 21.42 1.57 2.74
CA ILE A 242 22.87 1.43 3.05
C ILE A 242 23.12 1.78 4.52
N LYS A 243 22.59 2.91 4.99
CA LYS A 243 22.74 3.34 6.39
C LYS A 243 22.08 2.35 7.36
N PHE A 244 20.85 1.93 7.09
CA PHE A 244 20.12 0.97 7.91
C PHE A 244 20.86 -0.38 8.04
N TYR A 245 21.35 -0.93 6.93
CA TYR A 245 22.10 -2.19 6.94
C TYR A 245 23.49 -2.02 7.58
N TYR A 246 24.15 -0.87 7.43
CA TYR A 246 25.38 -0.57 8.16
C TYR A 246 25.13 -0.55 9.68
N GLU A 247 24.12 0.18 10.16
CA GLU A 247 23.75 0.22 11.58
C GLU A 247 23.38 -1.17 12.11
N CYS A 248 22.62 -1.96 11.35
CA CYS A 248 22.32 -3.36 11.69
C CYS A 248 23.55 -4.28 11.71
N SER A 249 24.56 -4.05 10.86
CA SER A 249 25.76 -4.90 10.79
C SER A 249 26.62 -4.84 12.06
N ASN A 250 26.51 -3.73 12.81
CA ASN A 250 27.18 -3.56 14.11
C ASN A 250 26.51 -4.35 15.25
N LEU A 251 25.27 -4.81 15.06
CA LEU A 251 24.48 -5.50 16.08
C LEU A 251 24.78 -7.01 16.09
N LYS A 252 25.74 -7.43 16.92
CA LYS A 252 26.16 -8.84 17.10
C LYS A 252 25.00 -9.84 17.26
N TYR A 253 23.92 -9.44 17.94
CA TYR A 253 22.74 -10.30 18.07
C TYR A 253 22.03 -10.49 16.73
N LEU A 254 21.76 -9.41 15.99
CA LEU A 254 21.09 -9.45 14.69
C LEU A 254 21.90 -10.25 13.66
N THR A 255 23.21 -10.00 13.57
CA THR A 255 24.11 -10.71 12.64
C THR A 255 24.35 -12.17 12.98
N SER A 256 24.03 -12.61 14.22
CA SER A 256 23.99 -14.03 14.58
C SER A 256 22.73 -14.76 14.09
N LEU A 257 21.67 -14.01 13.70
CA LEU A 257 20.39 -14.55 13.27
C LEU A 257 20.17 -14.47 11.77
N ILE A 258 20.60 -13.38 11.13
CA ILE A 258 20.43 -13.16 9.69
C ILE A 258 21.71 -12.58 9.06
N SER A 259 21.98 -12.97 7.81
CA SER A 259 23.02 -12.33 7.00
C SER A 259 22.51 -10.98 6.49
N VAL A 260 22.94 -9.89 7.14
CA VAL A 260 22.60 -8.52 6.72
C VAL A 260 23.04 -8.28 5.26
N PRO A 261 22.12 -7.85 4.37
CA PRO A 261 22.44 -7.58 2.97
C PRO A 261 23.47 -6.46 2.82
N LYS A 262 24.42 -6.63 1.88
CA LYS A 262 25.36 -5.59 1.48
C LYS A 262 24.93 -5.02 0.14
N LEU A 263 24.51 -3.76 0.14
CA LEU A 263 24.23 -3.01 -1.08
C LEU A 263 25.54 -2.42 -1.65
N PRO A 264 25.62 -2.16 -2.98
CA PRO A 264 26.66 -1.31 -3.54
C PRO A 264 26.57 0.11 -2.95
N GLN A 265 27.64 0.90 -3.07
CA GLN A 265 27.67 2.28 -2.60
C GLN A 265 26.80 3.22 -3.45
N ASP A 266 26.74 2.97 -4.76
CA ASP A 266 25.92 3.71 -5.71
C ASP A 266 24.70 2.88 -6.16
N PRO A 267 23.53 3.53 -6.40
CA PRO A 267 22.33 2.83 -6.81
C PRO A 267 22.54 2.09 -8.14
N PRO A 268 22.09 0.82 -8.26
CA PRO A 268 22.34 0.02 -9.44
C PRO A 268 21.62 0.60 -10.65
N ASN A 269 22.34 0.72 -11.78
CA ASN A 269 21.81 1.32 -13.01
C ASN A 269 20.46 0.67 -13.42
N LEU A 270 19.46 1.51 -13.63
CA LEU A 270 18.08 1.14 -13.95
C LEU A 270 17.81 1.10 -15.46
N MET A 271 18.58 1.84 -16.26
CA MET A 271 18.38 1.98 -17.71
C MET A 271 18.98 0.83 -18.55
N GLY A 272 19.77 -0.04 -17.92
CA GLY A 272 20.56 -1.07 -18.61
C GLY A 272 21.92 -0.53 -19.06
N GLY A 273 22.98 -1.15 -18.55
CA GLY A 273 24.35 -0.70 -18.76
C GLY A 273 25.21 -1.21 -17.61
N ASP A 274 25.67 -2.45 -17.74
CA ASP A 274 26.56 -3.07 -16.77
C ASP A 274 27.97 -2.49 -16.91
N SER A 275 28.56 -2.09 -15.78
CA SER A 275 29.97 -1.71 -15.69
C SER A 275 30.52 -2.26 -14.36
N PRO A 276 31.55 -3.12 -14.38
CA PRO A 276 32.01 -3.83 -13.19
C PRO A 276 32.88 -2.93 -12.28
N PRO A 277 32.67 -2.94 -10.95
CA PRO A 277 33.49 -2.15 -10.02
C PRO A 277 34.86 -2.81 -9.75
N PRO A 278 35.94 -2.02 -9.56
CA PRO A 278 37.27 -2.54 -9.26
C PRO A 278 37.44 -2.93 -7.77
N MET A 279 38.36 -3.86 -7.48
CA MET A 279 38.72 -4.25 -6.11
C MET A 279 39.95 -3.48 -5.58
N PRO A 280 39.99 -3.11 -4.28
CA PRO A 280 41.16 -2.52 -3.66
C PRO A 280 42.17 -3.58 -3.17
N SER A 281 43.47 -3.25 -3.24
CA SER A 281 44.57 -4.07 -2.72
C SER A 281 45.03 -3.58 -1.34
N ARG A 282 45.56 -4.48 -0.48
CA ARG A 282 46.17 -4.13 0.81
C ARG A 282 47.34 -5.06 1.16
N GLN A 283 48.41 -4.47 1.69
CA GLN A 283 49.64 -5.15 2.13
C GLN A 283 49.55 -5.70 3.57
N PRO A 284 50.31 -6.75 3.91
CA PRO A 284 50.47 -7.28 5.28
C PRO A 284 51.64 -6.64 6.07
N VAL A 285 51.72 -6.93 7.37
CA VAL A 285 52.61 -6.32 8.39
C VAL A 285 53.58 -7.37 9.00
N LYS A 286 54.68 -6.94 9.62
CA LYS A 286 55.49 -7.73 10.60
C LYS A 286 56.01 -6.88 11.78
N GLU A 287 56.45 -7.57 12.84
CA GLU A 287 56.64 -7.06 14.22
C GLU A 287 58.11 -7.11 14.70
N ALA A 288 58.44 -6.41 15.80
CA ALA A 288 59.22 -6.88 16.98
C ALA A 288 59.87 -5.73 17.82
N PRO A 289 59.88 -5.79 19.18
CA PRO A 289 60.67 -4.89 20.04
C PRO A 289 61.54 -5.56 21.15
N ALA A 290 62.66 -4.92 21.53
CA ALA A 290 63.46 -5.13 22.77
C ALA A 290 64.45 -3.95 22.97
N PRO A 291 64.83 -3.51 24.20
CA PRO A 291 66.11 -3.93 24.82
C PRO A 291 66.20 -3.82 26.39
N THR A 292 67.39 -4.08 27.00
CA THR A 292 67.74 -3.91 28.45
C THR A 292 69.19 -3.43 28.68
N SER A 293 69.61 -3.10 29.93
CA SER A 293 70.74 -2.19 30.28
C SER A 293 71.92 -2.75 31.16
N THR A 294 72.62 -1.89 31.96
CA THR A 294 74.11 -1.86 32.22
C THR A 294 74.63 -2.14 33.68
N PRO A 295 75.98 -2.24 33.93
CA PRO A 295 76.63 -2.65 35.23
C PRO A 295 77.56 -1.60 35.96
N ALA A 296 78.26 -1.94 37.08
CA ALA A 296 79.16 -1.07 37.92
C ALA A 296 80.26 -1.79 38.81
N GLU A 297 81.08 -1.07 39.62
CA GLU A 297 82.45 -1.42 40.18
C GLU A 297 82.74 -1.16 41.72
N PRO A 298 83.95 -1.46 42.32
CA PRO A 298 84.31 -1.41 43.78
C PRO A 298 85.53 -0.48 44.25
N ASP A 299 86.01 -0.54 45.53
CA ASP A 299 86.92 0.48 46.22
C ASP A 299 88.01 -0.02 47.27
N TRP A 300 88.84 0.86 47.94
CA TRP A 300 90.15 0.59 48.67
C TRP A 300 90.36 1.10 50.16
N ALA A 301 91.56 0.87 50.77
CA ALA A 301 92.13 1.39 52.08
C ALA A 301 93.70 1.16 52.19
N ALA A 302 94.59 1.53 53.17
CA ALA A 302 94.88 2.62 54.18
C ALA A 302 96.18 2.21 55.02
N GLN A 303 97.05 2.94 55.78
CA GLN A 303 97.39 4.38 56.07
C GLN A 303 98.91 4.65 56.48
N GLN A 304 99.31 4.98 57.74
CA GLN A 304 100.67 5.48 58.17
C GLN A 304 101.07 5.22 59.68
N ARG A 305 102.35 5.47 60.09
CA ARG A 305 102.93 5.69 61.47
C ARG A 305 104.45 6.05 61.37
N GLU A 306 105.26 6.60 62.30
CA GLU A 306 105.15 7.25 63.66
C GLU A 306 106.49 7.97 64.05
N ILE A 307 106.61 8.67 65.21
CA ILE A 307 107.83 9.38 65.72
C ILE A 307 108.00 9.25 67.25
N ALA A 308 109.22 8.97 67.77
CA ALA A 308 109.59 9.23 69.19
C ALA A 308 111.12 9.21 69.48
N LYS A 309 111.77 10.36 69.72
CA LYS A 309 113.15 10.41 70.28
C LYS A 309 113.58 11.80 70.82
N LYS A 310 113.43 12.05 72.13
CA LYS A 310 114.24 12.98 72.97
C LYS A 310 113.68 13.09 74.40
N GLN A 311 114.26 12.38 75.37
CA GLN A 311 113.92 12.46 76.79
C GLN A 311 115.11 13.00 77.61
N ARG A 312 115.63 14.18 77.25
CA ARG A 312 116.83 14.76 77.91
C ARG A 312 116.78 16.27 78.19
N GLU A 313 115.69 16.94 77.86
CA GLU A 313 115.50 18.37 78.17
C GLU A 313 114.86 18.57 79.57
N TYR A 314 114.45 17.49 80.25
CA TYR A 314 113.52 17.48 81.39
C TYR A 314 114.09 17.92 82.76
N GLU A 315 115.38 17.70 83.04
CA GLU A 315 115.92 17.86 84.40
C GLU A 315 116.37 19.30 84.72
N LEU A 316 116.87 20.03 83.72
CA LEU A 316 117.29 21.43 83.87
C LEU A 316 116.10 22.41 83.97
N GLU A 317 114.89 21.96 83.61
CA GLU A 317 113.70 22.81 83.58
C GLU A 317 113.03 22.95 84.96
N GLN A 318 113.17 21.96 85.85
CA GLN A 318 112.41 21.88 87.11
C GLN A 318 112.61 23.08 88.05
N THR A 319 113.82 23.64 88.11
CA THR A 319 114.14 24.77 88.99
C THR A 319 113.57 26.09 88.47
N ARG A 320 113.60 26.31 87.13
CA ARG A 320 112.89 27.44 86.50
C ARG A 320 111.38 27.31 86.73
N LEU A 321 110.87 26.09 86.61
CA LEU A 321 109.46 25.76 86.79
C LEU A 321 108.88 26.17 88.15
N GLN A 322 109.67 26.34 89.22
CA GLN A 322 109.11 26.70 90.54
C GLN A 322 108.72 28.19 90.63
N GLN A 323 109.62 29.11 90.29
CA GLN A 323 109.26 30.55 90.22
C GLN A 323 108.30 30.83 89.07
N GLN A 324 108.45 30.12 87.94
CA GLN A 324 107.54 30.24 86.81
C GLN A 324 106.10 29.87 87.22
N ARG A 325 105.91 28.74 87.93
CA ARG A 325 104.60 28.29 88.43
C ARG A 325 103.87 29.28 89.33
N GLU A 326 104.56 30.22 90.00
CA GLU A 326 103.89 31.17 90.89
C GLU A 326 103.29 32.36 90.17
N VAL A 327 104.01 32.93 89.19
CA VAL A 327 103.47 33.94 88.27
C VAL A 327 102.43 33.32 87.35
N GLU A 328 102.71 32.11 86.85
CA GLU A 328 101.82 31.31 86.00
C GLU A 328 100.50 30.96 86.73
N ARG A 329 100.50 30.76 88.06
CA ARG A 329 99.25 30.58 88.84
C ARG A 329 98.33 31.80 88.76
N GLN A 330 98.88 32.99 88.98
CA GLN A 330 98.11 34.24 88.96
C GLN A 330 97.68 34.61 87.53
N GLN A 331 98.51 34.29 86.53
CA GLN A 331 98.13 34.41 85.12
C GLN A 331 97.03 33.39 84.76
N GLN A 332 97.11 32.14 85.21
CA GLN A 332 96.08 31.12 84.99
C GLN A 332 94.74 31.48 85.64
N GLU A 333 94.71 32.09 86.83
CA GLU A 333 93.45 32.58 87.43
C GLU A 333 92.83 33.71 86.59
N LEU A 334 93.65 34.64 86.08
CA LEU A 334 93.21 35.76 85.24
C LEU A 334 92.79 35.30 83.83
N GLU A 335 93.49 34.33 83.25
CA GLU A 335 93.15 33.71 81.96
C GLU A 335 91.93 32.80 82.09
N ALA A 336 91.77 32.05 83.19
CA ALA A 336 90.57 31.24 83.44
C ALA A 336 89.31 32.10 83.57
N LEU A 337 89.39 33.24 84.28
CA LEU A 337 88.28 34.20 84.37
C LEU A 337 87.92 34.78 82.99
N LYS A 338 88.93 35.09 82.17
CA LYS A 338 88.76 35.61 80.80
C LYS A 338 88.26 34.53 79.82
N LEU A 339 88.64 33.27 80.04
CA LEU A 339 88.15 32.12 79.28
C LEU A 339 86.69 31.80 79.65
N GLN A 340 86.32 31.91 80.92
CA GLN A 340 84.93 31.80 81.36
C GLN A 340 84.07 32.91 80.73
N GLN A 341 84.51 34.17 80.79
CA GLN A 341 83.78 35.29 80.18
C GLN A 341 83.61 35.10 78.66
N SER A 342 84.67 34.72 77.93
CA SER A 342 84.56 34.48 76.48
C SER A 342 83.75 33.22 76.13
N PHE A 343 83.69 32.22 77.00
CA PHE A 343 82.78 31.07 76.86
C PHE A 343 81.31 31.46 77.08
N GLU A 344 81.01 32.28 78.10
CA GLU A 344 79.66 32.81 78.34
C GLU A 344 79.21 33.75 77.20
N GLU A 345 80.10 34.57 76.64
CA GLU A 345 79.84 35.38 75.45
C GLU A 345 79.59 34.52 74.20
N GLN A 346 80.39 33.49 73.95
CA GLN A 346 80.15 32.53 72.85
C GLN A 346 78.81 31.82 73.00
N GLN A 347 78.46 31.37 74.22
CA GLN A 347 77.18 30.69 74.47
C GLN A 347 75.99 31.63 74.24
N ARG A 348 76.09 32.91 74.63
CA ARG A 348 75.08 33.94 74.31
C ARG A 348 74.95 34.18 72.81
N LEU A 349 76.06 34.38 72.10
CA LEU A 349 76.08 34.56 70.65
C LEU A 349 75.49 33.35 69.91
N GLN A 350 75.73 32.13 70.40
CA GLN A 350 75.17 30.91 69.81
C GLN A 350 73.64 30.84 69.99
N LEU A 351 73.13 31.13 71.19
CA LEU A 351 71.69 31.20 71.48
C LEU A 351 70.97 32.30 70.69
N GLU A 352 71.59 33.48 70.55
CA GLU A 352 71.03 34.57 69.75
C GLU A 352 70.97 34.23 68.26
N ARG A 353 72.02 33.57 67.73
CA ARG A 353 72.07 33.10 66.35
C ARG A 353 71.03 32.02 66.07
N GLU A 354 70.84 31.07 66.98
CA GLU A 354 69.80 30.05 66.89
C GLU A 354 68.39 30.66 66.93
N ARG A 355 68.16 31.65 67.81
CA ARG A 355 66.90 32.40 67.87
C ARG A 355 66.60 33.12 66.56
N LEU A 356 67.57 33.84 66.00
CA LEU A 356 67.43 34.55 64.72
C LEU A 356 67.15 33.59 63.56
N GLN A 357 67.84 32.44 63.52
CA GLN A 357 67.63 31.42 62.50
C GLN A 357 66.23 30.78 62.60
N ARG A 358 65.73 30.57 63.83
CA ARG A 358 64.37 30.08 64.08
C ARG A 358 63.30 31.10 63.69
N GLU A 359 63.54 32.40 63.91
CA GLU A 359 62.63 33.46 63.47
C GLU A 359 62.63 33.61 61.93
N GLN A 360 63.79 33.52 61.28
CA GLN A 360 63.89 33.48 59.82
C GLN A 360 63.10 32.31 59.23
N LEU A 361 63.25 31.10 59.78
CA LEU A 361 62.49 29.92 59.34
C LEU A 361 60.97 30.10 59.52
N GLN A 362 60.50 30.72 60.61
CA GLN A 362 59.08 31.04 60.78
C GLN A 362 58.58 32.08 59.76
N ARG A 363 59.36 33.12 59.48
CA ARG A 363 59.02 34.13 58.46
C ARG A 363 58.97 33.50 57.06
N GLU A 364 59.95 32.67 56.71
CA GLU A 364 60.01 31.99 55.42
C GLU A 364 58.85 30.97 55.27
N GLN A 365 58.50 30.24 56.33
CA GLN A 365 57.36 29.33 56.32
C GLN A 365 56.01 30.07 56.15
N MET A 366 55.83 31.22 56.83
CA MET A 366 54.69 32.11 56.63
C MET A 366 54.64 32.66 55.21
N GLN A 367 55.78 33.11 54.67
CA GLN A 367 55.86 33.65 53.31
C GLN A 367 55.52 32.59 52.25
N ARG A 368 56.11 31.39 52.33
CA ARG A 368 55.79 30.26 51.43
C ARG A 368 54.30 29.86 51.51
N GLN A 369 53.65 29.96 52.67
CA GLN A 369 52.21 29.73 52.80
C GLN A 369 51.37 30.85 52.16
N ALA A 370 51.80 32.11 52.26
CA ALA A 370 51.13 33.23 51.61
C ALA A 370 51.28 33.17 50.08
N GLU A 371 52.50 32.90 49.57
CA GLU A 371 52.80 32.71 48.16
C GLU A 371 52.03 31.51 47.57
N GLY A 372 51.94 30.39 48.31
CA GLY A 372 51.14 29.23 47.91
C GLY A 372 49.65 29.56 47.73
N ARG A 373 49.06 30.32 48.65
CA ARG A 373 47.66 30.78 48.53
C ARG A 373 47.45 31.80 47.41
N LEU A 374 48.43 32.67 47.15
CA LEU A 374 48.39 33.59 46.01
C LEU A 374 48.41 32.83 44.69
N ALA A 375 49.31 31.85 44.53
CA ALA A 375 49.38 31.02 43.32
C ALA A 375 48.12 30.15 43.13
N GLU A 376 47.49 29.69 44.21
CA GLU A 376 46.20 28.99 44.18
C GLU A 376 45.06 29.92 43.69
N LEU A 377 44.97 31.13 44.25
CA LEU A 377 43.98 32.14 43.83
C LEU A 377 44.19 32.63 42.39
N GLU A 378 45.43 32.85 41.95
CA GLU A 378 45.75 33.20 40.55
C GLU A 378 45.34 32.09 39.59
N ARG A 379 45.59 30.83 39.96
CA ARG A 379 45.16 29.66 39.19
C ARG A 379 43.64 29.54 39.09
N ASP A 380 42.92 29.79 40.16
CA ASP A 380 41.45 29.76 40.17
C ASP A 380 40.86 30.93 39.36
N VAL A 381 41.43 32.13 39.45
CA VAL A 381 41.04 33.27 38.60
C VAL A 381 41.26 32.98 37.12
N LEU A 382 42.40 32.35 36.76
CA LEU A 382 42.66 31.90 35.38
C LEU A 382 41.69 30.80 34.94
N ALA A 383 41.34 29.84 35.82
CA ALA A 383 40.40 28.77 35.52
C ALA A 383 38.97 29.29 35.32
N LEU A 384 38.50 30.21 36.17
CA LEU A 384 37.20 30.88 36.07
C LEU A 384 37.12 31.74 34.80
N ARG A 385 38.17 32.51 34.49
CA ARG A 385 38.25 33.28 33.25
C ARG A 385 38.18 32.35 32.02
N GLY A 386 38.92 31.24 32.05
CA GLY A 386 38.88 30.23 31.00
C GLY A 386 37.57 29.45 30.91
N GLN A 387 36.73 29.42 31.96
CA GLN A 387 35.33 28.97 31.86
C GLN A 387 34.48 30.04 31.18
N TYR A 388 34.49 31.27 31.71
CA TYR A 388 33.71 32.39 31.18
C TYR A 388 33.94 32.65 29.68
N GLU A 389 35.19 32.60 29.20
CA GLU A 389 35.51 32.76 27.79
C GLU A 389 34.96 31.61 26.92
N ARG A 390 34.88 30.38 27.45
CA ARG A 390 34.22 29.24 26.75
C ARG A 390 32.71 29.36 26.76
N ASP A 391 32.11 29.74 27.88
CA ASP A 391 30.67 29.90 28.01
C ASP A 391 30.15 31.04 27.12
N GLN A 392 30.91 32.14 27.01
CA GLN A 392 30.65 33.20 26.04
C GLN A 392 30.74 32.70 24.58
N MET A 393 31.75 31.91 24.21
CA MET A 393 31.79 31.30 22.87
C MET A 393 30.59 30.38 22.61
N LEU A 394 30.17 29.61 23.61
CA LEU A 394 29.03 28.69 23.52
C LEU A 394 27.70 29.44 23.34
N ILE A 395 27.48 30.52 24.10
CA ILE A 395 26.31 31.39 23.97
C ILE A 395 26.24 32.01 22.57
N ASN A 396 27.37 32.54 22.06
CA ASN A 396 27.42 33.11 20.71
C ASN A 396 27.17 32.07 19.60
N GLN A 397 27.60 30.82 19.79
CA GLN A 397 27.28 29.72 18.86
C GLN A 397 25.78 29.35 18.90
N TYR A 398 25.16 29.37 20.08
CA TYR A 398 23.71 29.16 20.20
C TYR A 398 22.90 30.29 19.57
N ASP A 399 23.26 31.56 19.81
CA ASP A 399 22.58 32.72 19.21
C ASP A 399 22.65 32.71 17.67
N MET A 400 23.83 32.45 17.10
CA MET A 400 23.99 32.27 15.66
C MET A 400 23.16 31.10 15.11
N ARG A 401 23.08 29.98 15.85
CA ARG A 401 22.26 28.83 15.45
C ARG A 401 20.76 29.10 15.54
N VAL A 402 20.30 29.82 16.57
CA VAL A 402 18.89 30.23 16.71
C VAL A 402 18.51 31.15 15.55
N LYS A 403 19.30 32.18 15.26
CA LYS A 403 19.05 33.10 14.13
C LYS A 403 19.04 32.39 12.77
N GLY A 404 19.92 31.41 12.57
CA GLY A 404 19.89 30.56 11.37
C GLY A 404 18.60 29.74 11.25
N LEU A 405 18.17 29.10 12.35
CA LEU A 405 16.93 28.33 12.40
C LEU A 405 15.69 29.22 12.25
N GLU A 406 15.69 30.45 12.79
CA GLU A 406 14.60 31.42 12.60
C GLU A 406 14.47 31.86 11.13
N GLN A 407 15.59 32.13 10.45
CA GLN A 407 15.59 32.44 9.01
C GLN A 407 15.13 31.25 8.16
N GLU A 408 15.57 30.03 8.48
CA GLU A 408 15.11 28.80 7.83
C GLU A 408 13.60 28.59 8.02
N ASN A 409 13.07 28.81 9.24
CA ASN A 409 11.65 28.68 9.54
C ASN A 409 10.81 29.76 8.81
N GLN A 410 11.31 30.99 8.71
CA GLN A 410 10.69 32.05 7.89
C GLN A 410 10.64 31.68 6.41
N LEU A 411 11.73 31.14 5.85
CA LEU A 411 11.78 30.66 4.46
C LEU A 411 10.82 29.49 4.22
N ILE A 412 10.74 28.52 5.14
CA ILE A 412 9.80 27.40 5.08
C ILE A 412 8.35 27.90 5.11
N ASN A 413 8.02 28.85 5.99
CA ASN A 413 6.69 29.43 6.10
C ASN A 413 6.30 30.20 4.81
N LEU A 414 7.22 30.99 4.24
CA LEU A 414 6.99 31.69 2.97
C LEU A 414 6.74 30.72 1.81
N ASN A 415 7.51 29.63 1.74
CA ASN A 415 7.34 28.58 0.74
C ASN A 415 6.00 27.84 0.92
N ALA A 416 5.63 27.51 2.17
CA ALA A 416 4.36 26.90 2.50
C ALA A 416 3.16 27.78 2.08
N GLN A 417 3.23 29.11 2.28
CA GLN A 417 2.20 30.04 1.82
C GLN A 417 2.08 30.06 0.29
N GLN A 418 3.20 30.04 -0.45
CA GLN A 418 3.18 29.93 -1.92
C GLN A 418 2.61 28.58 -2.41
N GLN A 419 2.90 27.49 -1.70
CA GLN A 419 2.32 26.17 -2.00
C GLN A 419 0.82 26.09 -1.69
N LEU A 420 0.33 26.81 -0.67
CA LEU A 420 -1.10 26.90 -0.39
C LEU A 420 -1.80 27.71 -1.48
N ALA A 421 -1.31 28.91 -1.80
CA ALA A 421 -1.91 29.76 -2.84
C ALA A 421 -1.98 29.09 -4.23
N SER A 422 -0.97 28.30 -4.60
CA SER A 422 -0.99 27.52 -5.85
C SER A 422 -1.93 26.32 -5.80
N LYS A 423 -2.09 25.66 -4.65
CA LYS A 423 -3.12 24.62 -4.44
C LYS A 423 -4.53 25.21 -4.49
N ASP A 424 -4.76 26.39 -3.93
CA ASP A 424 -6.06 27.06 -3.97
C ASP A 424 -6.46 27.43 -5.41
N GLN A 425 -5.52 27.93 -6.22
CA GLN A 425 -5.76 28.14 -7.66
C GLN A 425 -6.07 26.84 -8.41
N LEU A 426 -5.35 25.74 -8.10
CA LEU A 426 -5.64 24.43 -8.68
C LEU A 426 -7.05 23.95 -8.30
N VAL A 427 -7.43 24.05 -7.02
CA VAL A 427 -8.78 23.71 -6.52
C VAL A 427 -9.86 24.52 -7.23
N LEU A 428 -9.68 25.83 -7.40
CA LEU A 428 -10.61 26.68 -8.15
C LEU A 428 -10.78 26.21 -9.61
N SER A 429 -9.68 25.92 -10.31
CA SER A 429 -9.75 25.44 -11.70
C SER A 429 -10.42 24.06 -11.83
N ILE A 430 -10.20 23.15 -10.87
CA ILE A 430 -10.88 21.86 -10.81
C ILE A 430 -12.38 22.05 -10.53
N GLN A 431 -12.75 22.97 -9.64
CA GLN A 431 -14.14 23.28 -9.33
C GLN A 431 -14.88 23.86 -10.54
N GLU A 432 -14.22 24.68 -11.35
CA GLU A 432 -14.77 25.19 -12.61
C GLU A 432 -14.93 24.07 -13.67
N GLN A 433 -13.94 23.18 -13.80
CA GLN A 433 -14.07 21.99 -14.66
C GLN A 433 -15.24 21.09 -14.23
N ILE A 434 -15.44 20.87 -12.92
CA ILE A 434 -16.57 20.12 -12.37
C ILE A 434 -17.90 20.79 -12.74
N ASN A 435 -17.99 22.12 -12.65
CA ASN A 435 -19.19 22.86 -13.06
C ASN A 435 -19.46 22.74 -14.58
N ILE A 436 -18.42 22.80 -15.42
CA ILE A 436 -18.53 22.58 -16.87
C ILE A 436 -19.01 21.15 -17.17
N TRP A 437 -18.46 20.13 -16.50
CA TRP A 437 -18.91 18.75 -16.67
C TRP A 437 -20.35 18.55 -16.20
N LYS A 438 -20.73 19.11 -15.04
CA LYS A 438 -22.11 19.08 -14.54
C LYS A 438 -23.10 19.68 -15.54
N SER A 439 -22.76 20.82 -16.13
CA SER A 439 -23.55 21.46 -17.21
C SER A 439 -23.69 20.56 -18.45
N LYS A 440 -22.60 19.93 -18.91
CA LYS A 440 -22.62 18.95 -20.01
C LYS A 440 -23.52 17.76 -19.71
N TYR A 441 -23.44 17.18 -18.51
CA TYR A 441 -24.28 16.06 -18.09
C TYR A 441 -25.76 16.45 -17.97
N GLU A 442 -26.07 17.67 -17.51
CA GLU A 442 -27.46 18.16 -17.43
C GLU A 442 -28.06 18.41 -18.83
N ALA A 443 -27.27 18.96 -19.76
CA ALA A 443 -27.66 19.11 -21.16
C ALA A 443 -27.89 17.74 -21.84
N LEU A 444 -27.02 16.77 -21.58
CA LEU A 444 -27.16 15.40 -22.08
C LEU A 444 -28.39 14.69 -21.50
N ALA A 445 -28.68 14.88 -20.21
CA ALA A 445 -29.89 14.34 -19.57
C ALA A 445 -31.18 14.96 -20.16
N LYS A 446 -31.17 16.26 -20.50
CA LYS A 446 -32.27 16.92 -21.22
C LYS A 446 -32.48 16.33 -22.62
N LEU A 447 -31.40 16.11 -23.38
CA LEU A 447 -31.45 15.44 -24.69
C LEU A 447 -32.01 14.00 -24.60
N TYR A 448 -31.57 13.19 -23.62
CA TYR A 448 -32.14 11.85 -23.42
C TYR A 448 -33.62 11.89 -23.02
N SER A 449 -34.06 12.89 -22.24
CA SER A 449 -35.47 13.09 -21.90
C SER A 449 -36.31 13.45 -23.13
N GLN A 450 -35.82 14.36 -23.97
CA GLN A 450 -36.46 14.75 -25.24
C GLN A 450 -36.56 13.56 -26.21
N LEU A 451 -35.46 12.85 -26.46
CA LEU A 451 -35.44 11.67 -27.34
C LEU A 451 -36.40 10.57 -26.84
N ARG A 452 -36.54 10.40 -25.52
CA ARG A 452 -37.52 9.46 -24.93
C ARG A 452 -38.96 9.93 -25.15
N GLN A 453 -39.24 11.23 -25.08
CA GLN A 453 -40.56 11.79 -25.38
C GLN A 453 -40.90 11.62 -26.87
N GLU A 454 -39.98 11.97 -27.77
CA GLU A 454 -40.14 11.78 -29.22
C GLU A 454 -40.38 10.31 -29.59
N HIS A 455 -39.62 9.37 -28.99
CA HIS A 455 -39.81 7.95 -29.20
C HIS A 455 -41.20 7.46 -28.72
N LEU A 456 -41.68 7.95 -27.56
CA LEU A 456 -43.03 7.62 -27.06
C LEU A 456 -44.12 8.22 -27.97
N GLU A 457 -43.93 9.43 -28.48
CA GLU A 457 -44.83 10.01 -29.48
C GLU A 457 -44.83 9.22 -30.79
N LEU A 458 -43.66 8.82 -31.31
CA LEU A 458 -43.56 7.98 -32.52
C LEU A 458 -44.26 6.64 -32.31
N LEU A 459 -44.12 6.01 -31.13
CA LEU A 459 -44.81 4.77 -30.79
C LEU A 459 -46.33 4.95 -30.76
N GLY A 460 -46.82 6.08 -30.22
CA GLY A 460 -48.23 6.45 -30.25
C GLY A 460 -48.75 6.71 -31.67
N LYS A 461 -48.00 7.46 -32.47
CA LYS A 461 -48.30 7.73 -33.89
C LYS A 461 -48.35 6.43 -34.67
N PHE A 462 -47.35 5.55 -34.52
CA PHE A 462 -47.29 4.23 -35.14
C PHE A 462 -48.49 3.35 -34.77
N LYS A 463 -48.85 3.27 -33.48
CA LYS A 463 -50.06 2.55 -33.04
C LYS A 463 -51.35 3.14 -33.66
N SER A 464 -51.44 4.46 -33.81
CA SER A 464 -52.59 5.09 -34.48
C SER A 464 -52.66 4.77 -35.98
N VAL A 465 -51.51 4.69 -36.66
CA VAL A 465 -51.40 4.30 -38.07
C VAL A 465 -51.72 2.83 -38.26
N GLN A 466 -51.24 1.93 -37.39
CA GLN A 466 -51.56 0.51 -37.43
C GLN A 466 -53.07 0.26 -37.23
N LEU A 467 -53.73 0.98 -36.31
CA LEU A 467 -55.18 0.88 -36.14
C LEU A 467 -55.95 1.35 -37.37
N LYS A 468 -55.51 2.43 -38.02
CA LYS A 468 -56.09 2.89 -39.30
C LYS A 468 -55.84 1.90 -40.44
N ALA A 469 -54.65 1.31 -40.53
CA ALA A 469 -54.31 0.30 -41.53
C ALA A 469 -55.16 -0.98 -41.36
N ASN A 470 -55.30 -1.48 -40.13
CA ASN A 470 -56.16 -2.63 -39.83
C ASN A 470 -57.64 -2.35 -40.16
N SER A 471 -58.14 -1.16 -39.82
CA SER A 471 -59.51 -0.72 -40.15
C SER A 471 -59.74 -0.59 -41.66
N ALA A 472 -58.76 -0.05 -42.40
CA ALA A 472 -58.79 0.02 -43.85
C ALA A 472 -58.76 -1.37 -44.50
N GLN A 473 -57.94 -2.29 -43.99
CA GLN A 473 -57.90 -3.67 -44.46
C GLN A 473 -59.23 -4.37 -44.21
N GLU A 474 -59.84 -4.24 -43.02
CA GLU A 474 -61.15 -4.82 -42.73
C GLU A 474 -62.26 -4.26 -43.64
N ALA A 475 -62.16 -2.99 -44.06
CA ALA A 475 -63.05 -2.39 -45.05
C ALA A 475 -62.81 -2.93 -46.47
N VAL A 476 -61.56 -3.17 -46.87
CA VAL A 476 -61.19 -3.83 -48.14
C VAL A 476 -61.70 -5.28 -48.15
N ASP A 477 -61.46 -6.07 -47.11
CA ASP A 477 -61.92 -7.45 -46.97
C ASP A 477 -63.46 -7.55 -47.08
N LYS A 478 -64.19 -6.59 -46.50
CA LYS A 478 -65.66 -6.48 -46.64
C LYS A 478 -66.07 -6.08 -48.05
N MET A 479 -65.35 -5.18 -48.70
CA MET A 479 -65.58 -4.81 -50.10
C MET A 479 -65.33 -5.99 -51.04
N GLU A 480 -64.26 -6.77 -50.85
CA GLU A 480 -63.98 -7.96 -51.65
C GLU A 480 -65.06 -9.04 -51.47
N LYS A 481 -65.54 -9.26 -50.24
CA LYS A 481 -66.68 -10.15 -49.97
C LYS A 481 -67.94 -9.68 -50.69
N MET A 482 -68.29 -8.39 -50.61
CA MET A 482 -69.43 -7.83 -51.36
C MET A 482 -69.23 -7.92 -52.88
N GLN A 483 -68.03 -7.66 -53.41
CA GLN A 483 -67.74 -7.85 -54.83
C GLN A 483 -67.87 -9.32 -55.27
N LYS A 484 -67.49 -10.27 -54.41
CA LYS A 484 -67.69 -11.70 -54.67
C LYS A 484 -69.17 -12.05 -54.66
N GLU A 485 -69.93 -11.64 -53.64
CA GLU A 485 -71.38 -11.83 -53.61
C GLU A 485 -72.09 -11.21 -54.82
N ILE A 486 -71.66 -10.03 -55.28
CA ILE A 486 -72.19 -9.38 -56.48
C ILE A 486 -71.84 -10.20 -57.73
N LYS A 487 -70.62 -10.73 -57.85
CA LYS A 487 -70.24 -11.64 -58.96
C LYS A 487 -71.07 -12.92 -58.94
N ASP A 488 -71.26 -13.54 -57.77
CA ASP A 488 -72.04 -14.77 -57.60
C ASP A 488 -73.53 -14.54 -57.90
N LYS A 489 -74.12 -13.42 -57.42
CA LYS A 489 -75.50 -12.99 -57.74
C LYS A 489 -75.67 -12.64 -59.23
N ASN A 490 -74.67 -12.02 -59.86
CA ASN A 490 -74.68 -11.76 -61.31
C ASN A 490 -74.58 -13.06 -62.12
N LEU A 491 -73.85 -14.07 -61.64
CA LEU A 491 -73.79 -15.40 -62.25
C LEU A 491 -75.17 -16.08 -62.19
N GLN A 492 -75.79 -16.11 -61.00
CA GLN A 492 -77.15 -16.63 -60.80
C GLN A 492 -78.17 -15.89 -61.66
N MET A 493 -78.06 -14.57 -61.80
CA MET A 493 -78.93 -13.77 -62.67
C MET A 493 -78.73 -14.09 -64.16
N ALA A 494 -77.48 -14.32 -64.59
CA ALA A 494 -77.18 -14.73 -65.96
C ALA A 494 -77.73 -16.14 -66.26
N ASP A 495 -77.69 -17.06 -65.30
CA ASP A 495 -78.27 -18.41 -65.44
C ASP A 495 -79.81 -18.40 -65.39
N MET A 496 -80.44 -17.61 -64.52
CA MET A 496 -81.89 -17.37 -64.57
C MET A 496 -82.33 -16.74 -65.92
N VAL A 497 -81.52 -15.85 -66.49
CA VAL A 497 -81.76 -15.29 -67.84
C VAL A 497 -81.63 -16.38 -68.92
N ARG A 498 -80.63 -17.27 -68.83
CA ARG A 498 -80.50 -18.43 -69.74
C ARG A 498 -81.68 -19.39 -69.63
N GLU A 499 -82.17 -19.67 -68.42
CA GLU A 499 -83.34 -20.53 -68.21
C GLU A 499 -84.63 -19.91 -68.72
N ARG A 500 -84.85 -18.61 -68.43
CA ARG A 500 -85.94 -17.82 -69.01
C ARG A 500 -85.93 -17.89 -70.55
N ASP A 501 -84.75 -17.76 -71.17
CA ASP A 501 -84.64 -17.74 -72.62
C ASP A 501 -84.73 -19.15 -73.25
N ARG A 502 -84.33 -20.21 -72.53
CA ARG A 502 -84.68 -21.60 -72.90
C ARG A 502 -86.19 -21.80 -72.88
N ALA A 503 -86.86 -21.50 -71.76
CA ALA A 503 -88.30 -21.65 -71.60
C ALA A 503 -89.10 -20.81 -72.62
N LYS A 504 -88.63 -19.60 -72.93
CA LYS A 504 -89.21 -18.75 -73.99
C LYS A 504 -89.07 -19.37 -75.38
N ASN A 505 -87.92 -19.97 -75.69
CA ASN A 505 -87.69 -20.67 -76.96
C ASN A 505 -88.51 -21.97 -77.07
N GLU A 506 -88.73 -22.68 -75.96
CA GLU A 506 -89.63 -23.84 -75.89
C GLU A 506 -91.09 -23.44 -76.07
N LEU A 507 -91.54 -22.34 -75.43
CA LEU A 507 -92.87 -21.77 -75.61
C LEU A 507 -93.10 -21.35 -77.08
N LEU A 508 -92.11 -20.72 -77.73
CA LEU A 508 -92.18 -20.36 -79.15
C LEU A 508 -92.27 -21.60 -80.07
N ARG A 509 -91.54 -22.69 -79.76
CA ARG A 509 -91.67 -23.97 -80.48
C ARG A 509 -93.05 -24.57 -80.32
N TRP A 510 -93.59 -24.56 -79.10
CA TRP A 510 -94.93 -25.08 -78.81
C TRP A 510 -96.02 -24.26 -79.50
N GLN A 511 -95.92 -22.92 -79.47
CA GLN A 511 -96.81 -22.02 -80.22
C GLN A 511 -96.77 -22.28 -81.73
N ASN A 512 -95.58 -22.49 -82.32
CA ASN A 512 -95.48 -22.84 -83.74
C ASN A 512 -96.12 -24.20 -84.04
N THR A 513 -95.92 -25.20 -83.18
CA THR A 513 -96.56 -26.53 -83.35
C THR A 513 -98.09 -26.43 -83.26
N GLN A 514 -98.62 -25.66 -82.31
CA GLN A 514 -100.05 -25.37 -82.21
C GLN A 514 -100.58 -24.58 -83.41
N ASN A 515 -99.82 -23.62 -83.95
CA ASN A 515 -100.18 -22.90 -85.17
C ASN A 515 -100.22 -23.83 -86.39
N ASP A 516 -99.28 -24.78 -86.52
CA ASP A 516 -99.28 -25.80 -87.57
C ASP A 516 -100.47 -26.78 -87.44
N GLU A 517 -100.81 -27.19 -86.22
CA GLU A 517 -102.02 -28.00 -85.94
C GLU A 517 -103.30 -27.24 -86.28
N ILE A 518 -103.43 -25.97 -85.87
CA ILE A 518 -104.54 -25.09 -86.25
C ILE A 518 -104.60 -24.90 -87.77
N ALA A 519 -103.45 -24.78 -88.45
CA ALA A 519 -103.38 -24.64 -89.91
C ALA A 519 -103.71 -25.93 -90.68
N ARG A 520 -103.54 -27.11 -90.06
CA ARG A 520 -104.05 -28.40 -90.57
C ARG A 520 -105.56 -28.50 -90.36
N LEU A 521 -106.02 -28.30 -89.11
CA LEU A 521 -107.44 -28.36 -88.75
C LEU A 521 -108.29 -27.39 -89.58
N LYS A 522 -107.80 -26.18 -89.86
CA LYS A 522 -108.47 -25.24 -90.77
C LYS A 522 -108.60 -25.79 -92.19
N ARG A 523 -107.54 -26.39 -92.74
CA ARG A 523 -107.55 -27.03 -94.07
C ARG A 523 -108.49 -28.22 -94.14
N ASP A 524 -108.53 -29.04 -93.09
CA ASP A 524 -109.42 -30.20 -93.01
C ASP A 524 -110.90 -29.76 -92.90
N LEU A 525 -111.17 -28.69 -92.14
CA LEU A 525 -112.49 -28.06 -92.02
C LEU A 525 -112.92 -27.39 -93.34
N GLU A 526 -112.00 -26.72 -94.05
CA GLU A 526 -112.23 -26.13 -95.36
C GLU A 526 -112.53 -27.20 -96.44
N MET A 527 -111.79 -28.32 -96.43
CA MET A 527 -112.11 -29.50 -97.25
C MET A 527 -113.45 -30.14 -96.87
N ALA A 528 -113.81 -30.18 -95.58
CA ALA A 528 -115.11 -30.68 -95.13
C ALA A 528 -116.26 -29.78 -95.58
N ASN A 529 -116.11 -28.46 -95.48
CA ASN A 529 -117.08 -27.48 -95.97
C ASN A 529 -117.26 -27.58 -97.49
N GLY A 530 -116.17 -27.75 -98.27
CA GLY A 530 -116.27 -27.97 -99.72
C GLY A 530 -117.11 -29.20 -100.07
N ARG A 531 -116.94 -30.33 -99.35
CA ARG A 531 -117.79 -31.52 -99.51
C ARG A 531 -119.25 -31.25 -99.16
N VAL A 532 -119.52 -30.41 -98.16
CA VAL A 532 -120.89 -30.01 -97.79
C VAL A 532 -121.52 -29.09 -98.85
N GLU A 533 -120.76 -28.16 -99.44
CA GLU A 533 -121.24 -27.34 -100.56
C GLU A 533 -121.57 -28.19 -101.80
N ASP A 534 -120.71 -29.13 -102.18
CA ASP A 534 -120.96 -29.99 -103.35
C ASP A 534 -122.13 -30.96 -103.12
N LEU A 535 -122.29 -31.50 -101.91
CA LEU A 535 -123.51 -32.23 -101.51
C LEU A 535 -124.76 -31.34 -101.54
N GLY A 536 -124.64 -30.08 -101.13
CA GLY A 536 -125.70 -29.08 -101.20
C GLY A 536 -126.11 -28.75 -102.63
N ARG A 537 -125.14 -28.54 -103.53
CA ARG A 537 -125.35 -28.32 -104.97
C ARG A 537 -126.00 -29.54 -105.63
N SER A 538 -125.52 -30.74 -105.33
CA SER A 538 -126.08 -32.00 -105.82
C SER A 538 -127.56 -32.13 -105.43
N LYS A 539 -127.90 -32.01 -104.14
CA LYS A 539 -129.30 -32.10 -103.69
C LYS A 539 -130.18 -30.94 -104.19
N SER A 540 -129.64 -29.74 -104.32
CA SER A 540 -130.35 -28.60 -104.91
C SER A 540 -130.74 -28.87 -106.38
N SER A 541 -129.85 -29.52 -107.15
CA SER A 541 -130.12 -29.96 -108.52
C SER A 541 -131.21 -31.05 -108.58
N GLU A 542 -131.17 -32.05 -107.70
CA GLU A 542 -132.20 -33.09 -107.59
C GLU A 542 -133.58 -32.51 -107.23
N VAL A 543 -133.63 -31.59 -106.26
CA VAL A 543 -134.87 -30.90 -105.86
C VAL A 543 -135.40 -30.01 -107.00
N GLY A 544 -134.52 -29.28 -107.70
CA GLY A 544 -134.90 -28.47 -108.85
C GLY A 544 -135.53 -29.30 -109.98
N ALA A 545 -134.96 -30.47 -110.28
CA ALA A 545 -135.52 -31.40 -111.26
C ALA A 545 -136.89 -31.96 -110.83
N MET A 546 -137.08 -32.22 -109.53
CA MET A 546 -138.36 -32.70 -108.98
C MET A 546 -139.45 -31.61 -109.02
N VAL A 547 -139.11 -30.36 -108.68
CA VAL A 547 -140.03 -29.20 -108.76
C VAL A 547 -140.42 -28.90 -110.22
N ALA A 548 -139.48 -28.99 -111.16
CA ALA A 548 -139.77 -28.83 -112.59
C ALA A 548 -140.78 -29.89 -113.09
N LYS A 549 -140.72 -31.11 -112.56
CA LYS A 549 -141.69 -32.18 -112.85
C LYS A 549 -143.07 -31.86 -112.28
N PHE A 550 -143.17 -31.51 -111.00
CA PHE A 550 -144.43 -31.16 -110.34
C PHE A 550 -145.12 -29.95 -110.97
N ASN A 551 -144.36 -28.92 -111.37
CA ASN A 551 -144.93 -27.76 -112.05
C ASN A 551 -145.53 -28.12 -113.42
N LYS A 552 -144.94 -29.09 -114.14
CA LYS A 552 -145.51 -29.58 -115.40
C LYS A 552 -146.80 -30.39 -115.14
N GLU A 553 -146.78 -31.33 -114.21
CA GLU A 553 -147.96 -32.12 -113.83
C GLU A 553 -149.12 -31.22 -113.31
N LYS A 554 -148.79 -30.10 -112.64
CA LYS A 554 -149.76 -29.08 -112.25
C LYS A 554 -150.35 -28.34 -113.46
N GLN A 555 -149.53 -27.97 -114.44
CA GLN A 555 -149.99 -27.26 -115.63
C GLN A 555 -150.86 -28.16 -116.53
N ASP A 556 -150.46 -29.42 -116.72
CA ASP A 556 -151.25 -30.44 -117.44
C ASP A 556 -152.63 -30.71 -116.76
N LEU A 557 -152.77 -30.39 -115.47
CA LEU A 557 -154.05 -30.46 -114.72
C LEU A 557 -154.88 -29.16 -114.79
N GLU A 558 -154.25 -27.99 -114.94
CA GLU A 558 -154.94 -26.70 -115.07
C GLU A 558 -155.54 -26.51 -116.48
N ASP A 559 -154.89 -27.04 -117.52
CA ASP A 559 -155.43 -27.07 -118.89
C ASP A 559 -156.59 -28.08 -119.07
N LEU A 560 -156.80 -29.00 -118.12
CA LEU A 560 -157.91 -29.97 -118.12
C LEU A 560 -159.20 -29.45 -117.44
N ALA A 561 -159.22 -28.17 -117.03
CA ALA A 561 -160.31 -27.55 -116.27
C ALA A 561 -161.05 -26.41 -117.01
N ASN A 562 -160.88 -26.29 -118.33
CA ASN A 562 -161.59 -25.35 -119.22
C ASN A 562 -162.46 -26.08 -120.26
#